data_AF-A0A2E8SSC0-F1
#
_entry.id   AF-A0A2E8SSC0-F1
#
_cell.length_a   1.000
_cell.length_b   1.000
_cell.length_c   1.000
_cell.angle_alpha   90.00
_cell.angle_beta   90.00
_cell.angle_gamma   90.00
#
_symmetry.space_group_name_H-M   'P 1'
#
loop_
_entity.id
_entity.type
_entity.pdbx_description
1 polymer ?
#
loop_
_entity_poly.entity_id
_entity_poly.type
_entity_poly.pdbx_seq_one_letter_code
_entity_poly.pdbx_strand_id
1 'polypeptide(L)'
;MLQSSKAQFVQEPSVQGENMTVLFEMTLHNLTDGDGINEQDFLDRVDILGAVGEDLAENYHIMVSNFAEYYRLAAYLLRYSKEPIGVAMGVPTLKELFEEKYYEELEGGILESFGRMFKNDLRLYVYPSLTDGGQVLNARNLQVASHLQSLYEYLLSNGFIRRIEDFREDYLPILSRDALKQIRSGDPQWEQSVPESVAQLIRERGLLGYQSASNTANP
;
A
#
# COMPACT_ATOMS: atom_id res chain seq x y z
N MET A 1 6.65 5.81 -1.87
CA MET A 1 6.21 4.55 -2.49
C MET A 1 5.74 4.76 -3.92
N LEU A 2 4.61 5.45 -4.16
CA LEU A 2 4.01 5.58 -5.51
C LEU A 2 4.98 6.09 -6.59
N GLN A 3 5.59 7.25 -6.37
CA GLN A 3 6.50 7.87 -7.35
C GLN A 3 7.68 6.93 -7.67
N SER A 4 8.29 6.35 -6.64
CA SER A 4 9.38 5.39 -6.77
C SER A 4 9.00 4.12 -7.53
N SER A 5 7.86 3.50 -7.19
CA SER A 5 7.38 2.30 -7.88
C SER A 5 7.01 2.61 -9.32
N LYS A 6 6.38 3.76 -9.58
CA LYS A 6 6.06 4.23 -10.93
C LYS A 6 7.33 4.40 -11.75
N ALA A 7 8.31 5.14 -11.23
CA ALA A 7 9.57 5.41 -11.92
C ALA A 7 10.32 4.13 -12.31
N GLN A 8 10.22 3.08 -11.49
CA GLN A 8 10.79 1.77 -11.79
C GLN A 8 9.93 0.96 -12.77
N PHE A 9 8.60 0.99 -12.63
CA PHE A 9 7.67 0.24 -13.49
C PHE A 9 7.68 0.72 -14.94
N VAL A 10 7.76 2.03 -15.19
CA VAL A 10 7.82 2.58 -16.56
C VAL A 10 9.11 2.23 -17.31
N GLN A 11 10.14 1.75 -16.60
CA GLN A 11 11.38 1.30 -17.21
C GLN A 11 11.29 -0.15 -17.70
N GLU A 12 10.26 -0.92 -17.31
CA GLU A 12 10.10 -2.29 -17.75
C GLU A 12 9.87 -2.33 -19.27
N PRO A 13 10.54 -3.23 -20.02
CA PRO A 13 10.40 -3.29 -21.47
C PRO A 13 8.97 -3.50 -21.95
N SER A 14 8.12 -4.19 -21.17
CA SER A 14 6.70 -4.40 -21.51
C SER A 14 5.81 -3.19 -21.23
N VAL A 15 6.34 -2.12 -20.61
CA VAL A 15 5.61 -0.92 -20.19
C VAL A 15 6.12 0.34 -20.91
N GLN A 16 7.34 0.31 -21.44
CA GLN A 16 7.96 1.47 -22.09
C GLN A 16 7.12 2.00 -23.25
N GLY A 17 6.75 3.29 -23.18
CA GLY A 17 5.97 3.97 -24.21
C GLY A 17 4.46 3.78 -24.10
N GLU A 18 3.98 3.00 -23.14
CA GLU A 18 2.56 2.77 -22.90
C GLU A 18 1.93 3.81 -21.97
N ASN A 19 0.62 4.00 -22.10
CA ASN A 19 -0.15 4.85 -21.19
C ASN A 19 -0.42 4.09 -19.89
N MET A 20 0.20 4.54 -18.80
CA MET A 20 0.02 3.95 -17.48
C MET A 20 -1.18 4.57 -16.74
N THR A 21 -2.03 3.73 -16.16
CA THR A 21 -3.09 4.15 -15.22
C THR A 21 -2.70 3.75 -13.81
N VAL A 22 -2.90 4.65 -12.84
CA VAL A 22 -2.67 4.34 -11.43
C VAL A 22 -3.99 4.07 -10.74
N LEU A 23 -4.06 2.96 -10.00
CA LEU A 23 -5.18 2.57 -9.19
C LEU A 23 -4.75 2.49 -7.72
N PHE A 24 -5.34 3.32 -6.87
CA PHE A 24 -5.24 3.16 -5.42
C PHE A 24 -6.29 2.15 -4.97
N GLU A 25 -5.84 1.06 -4.35
CA GLU A 25 -6.74 0.08 -3.75
C GLU A 25 -6.91 0.38 -2.26
N MET A 26 -8.16 0.37 -1.81
CA MET A 26 -8.54 0.41 -0.41
C MET A 26 -9.41 -0.80 -0.09
N THR A 27 -8.87 -1.74 0.67
CA THR A 27 -9.62 -2.92 1.12
C THR A 27 -10.44 -2.61 2.38
N LEU A 28 -11.69 -3.05 2.39
CA LEU A 28 -12.58 -2.99 3.57
C LEU A 28 -12.00 -3.77 4.76
N HIS A 29 -11.13 -4.75 4.51
CA HIS A 29 -10.51 -5.56 5.57
C HIS A 29 -9.55 -4.76 6.46
N ASN A 30 -8.81 -3.82 5.88
CA ASN A 30 -7.85 -2.96 6.60
C ASN A 30 -8.54 -1.82 7.36
N LEU A 31 -9.85 -1.68 7.22
CA LEU A 31 -10.66 -0.59 7.80
C LEU A 31 -11.70 -1.09 8.80
N THR A 32 -11.76 -2.40 9.04
CA THR A 32 -12.51 -3.01 10.15
C THR A 32 -11.67 -3.01 11.43
N ASP A 33 -11.70 -1.91 12.19
CA ASP A 33 -11.15 -1.83 13.55
C ASP A 33 -12.18 -2.37 14.54
N GLY A 34 -12.30 -3.70 14.70
CA GLY A 34 -13.03 -4.39 15.79
C GLY A 34 -14.56 -4.17 15.93
N ASP A 35 -15.02 -2.93 15.87
CA ASP A 35 -16.37 -2.41 16.09
C ASP A 35 -17.18 -2.20 14.78
N GLY A 36 -16.62 -2.57 13.62
CA GLY A 36 -17.30 -2.50 12.32
C GLY A 36 -16.61 -1.55 11.32
N ILE A 37 -17.30 -1.28 10.20
CA ILE A 37 -16.81 -0.36 9.16
C ILE A 37 -17.18 1.07 9.57
N ASN A 38 -16.18 1.93 9.73
CA ASN A 38 -16.42 3.38 9.88
C ASN A 38 -16.54 4.02 8.48
N GLU A 39 -17.77 4.23 8.03
CA GLU A 39 -18.07 4.82 6.72
C GLU A 39 -17.44 6.21 6.52
N GLN A 40 -17.37 7.02 7.58
CA GLN A 40 -16.77 8.36 7.49
C GLN A 40 -15.26 8.28 7.30
N ASP A 41 -14.58 7.38 8.03
CA ASP A 41 -13.13 7.15 7.85
C ASP A 41 -12.82 6.71 6.41
N PHE A 42 -13.74 5.98 5.78
CA PHE A 42 -13.64 5.59 4.38
C PHE A 42 -13.66 6.81 3.44
N LEU A 43 -14.70 7.65 3.57
CA LEU A 43 -14.89 8.83 2.72
C LEU A 43 -13.75 9.84 2.91
N ASP A 44 -13.28 10.02 4.14
CA ASP A 44 -12.15 10.90 4.47
C ASP A 44 -10.88 10.45 3.73
N ARG A 45 -10.61 9.14 3.67
CA ARG A 45 -9.46 8.60 2.94
C ARG A 45 -9.60 8.72 1.43
N VAL A 46 -10.82 8.57 0.89
CA VAL A 46 -11.08 8.82 -0.54
C VAL A 46 -10.78 10.28 -0.87
N ASP A 47 -11.22 11.23 -0.04
CA ASP A 47 -10.93 12.65 -0.20
C ASP A 47 -9.42 12.93 -0.15
N ILE A 48 -8.71 12.34 0.81
CA ILE A 48 -7.24 12.48 0.94
C ILE A 48 -6.52 11.93 -0.29
N LEU A 49 -6.88 10.73 -0.75
CA LEU A 49 -6.28 10.14 -1.96
C LEU A 49 -6.62 10.94 -3.21
N GLY A 50 -7.81 11.53 -3.27
CA GLY A 50 -8.22 12.46 -4.32
C GLY A 50 -7.29 13.67 -4.38
N ALA A 51 -7.05 14.35 -3.24
CA ALA A 51 -6.14 15.50 -3.17
C ALA A 51 -4.70 15.14 -3.54
N VAL A 52 -4.20 13.98 -3.10
CA VAL A 52 -2.88 13.49 -3.53
C VAL A 52 -2.83 13.25 -5.04
N GLY A 53 -3.93 12.73 -5.62
CA GLY A 53 -4.02 12.53 -7.06
C GLY A 53 -4.03 13.83 -7.86
N GLU A 54 -4.74 14.85 -7.38
CA GLU A 54 -4.78 16.20 -7.99
C GLU A 54 -3.39 16.86 -7.99
N ASP A 55 -2.69 16.81 -6.86
CA ASP A 55 -1.33 17.37 -6.71
C ASP A 55 -0.32 16.73 -7.66
N LEU A 56 -0.47 15.44 -7.92
CA LEU A 56 0.42 14.69 -8.80
C LEU A 56 0.05 14.84 -10.28
N ALA A 57 -1.10 15.46 -10.61
CA ALA A 57 -1.56 15.78 -11.96
C ALA A 57 -1.64 14.58 -12.92
N GLU A 58 -2.04 13.40 -12.43
CA GLU A 58 -2.15 12.18 -13.26
C GLU A 58 -3.54 11.54 -13.21
N ASN A 59 -3.82 10.64 -14.15
CA ASN A 59 -5.01 9.80 -14.15
C ASN A 59 -4.94 8.77 -13.01
N TYR A 60 -5.38 9.18 -11.83
CA TYR A 60 -5.56 8.32 -10.66
C TYR A 60 -7.02 7.88 -10.56
N HIS A 61 -7.20 6.63 -10.14
CA HIS A 61 -8.49 6.07 -9.76
C HIS A 61 -8.39 5.45 -8.38
N ILE A 62 -9.50 5.47 -7.65
CA ILE A 62 -9.61 4.81 -6.35
C ILE A 62 -10.56 3.63 -6.52
N MET A 63 -10.11 2.46 -6.09
CA MET A 63 -10.93 1.24 -6.03
C MET A 63 -11.13 0.84 -4.58
N VAL A 64 -12.39 0.67 -4.21
CA VAL A 64 -12.78 0.05 -2.96
C VAL A 64 -12.98 -1.43 -3.21
N SER A 65 -12.32 -2.28 -2.43
CA SER A 65 -12.46 -3.73 -2.57
C SER A 65 -12.77 -4.41 -1.25
N ASN A 66 -13.30 -5.63 -1.34
CA ASN A 66 -13.40 -6.54 -0.20
C ASN A 66 -12.46 -7.76 -0.38
N PHE A 67 -11.33 -7.55 -1.06
CA PHE A 67 -10.33 -8.59 -1.21
C PHE A 67 -9.39 -8.53 -0.01
N ALA A 68 -9.44 -9.57 0.83
CA ALA A 68 -8.44 -9.75 1.89
C ALA A 68 -7.12 -10.26 1.31
N GLU A 69 -7.20 -11.13 0.29
CA GLU A 69 -6.05 -11.80 -0.29
C GLU A 69 -5.68 -11.24 -1.67
N TYR A 70 -4.39 -10.94 -1.88
CA TYR A 70 -3.89 -10.33 -3.12
C TYR A 70 -4.09 -11.19 -4.37
N TYR A 71 -4.13 -12.53 -4.26
CA TYR A 71 -4.42 -13.38 -5.42
C TYR A 71 -5.84 -13.15 -5.96
N ARG A 72 -6.80 -12.75 -5.11
CA ARG A 72 -8.16 -12.41 -5.54
C ARG A 72 -8.22 -11.06 -6.24
N LEU A 73 -7.50 -10.08 -5.69
CA LEU A 73 -7.31 -8.77 -6.32
C LEU A 73 -6.67 -8.91 -7.70
N ALA A 74 -5.57 -9.67 -7.79
CA ALA A 74 -4.93 -9.99 -9.07
C ALA A 74 -5.91 -10.68 -10.02
N ALA A 75 -6.60 -11.73 -9.58
CA ALA A 75 -7.58 -12.43 -10.42
C ALA A 75 -8.72 -11.52 -10.89
N TYR A 76 -9.13 -10.52 -10.10
CA TYR A 76 -10.11 -9.52 -10.51
C TYR A 76 -9.55 -8.62 -11.63
N LEU A 77 -8.37 -8.01 -11.44
CA LEU A 77 -7.75 -7.13 -12.43
C LEU A 77 -7.47 -7.88 -13.75
N LEU A 78 -7.00 -9.12 -13.66
CA LEU A 78 -6.69 -9.97 -14.80
C LEU A 78 -7.91 -10.44 -15.60
N ARG A 79 -9.14 -10.25 -15.10
CA ARG A 79 -10.36 -10.45 -15.90
C ARG A 79 -10.58 -9.32 -16.91
N TYR A 80 -10.08 -8.12 -16.61
CA TYR A 80 -10.35 -6.92 -17.38
C TYR A 80 -9.12 -6.37 -18.11
N SER A 81 -7.93 -6.84 -17.79
CA SER A 81 -6.69 -6.46 -18.47
C SER A 81 -5.77 -7.66 -18.70
N LYS A 82 -5.00 -7.58 -19.79
CA LYS A 82 -3.85 -8.46 -20.06
C LYS A 82 -2.54 -7.67 -20.08
N GLU A 83 -2.61 -6.35 -19.85
CA GLU A 83 -1.44 -5.48 -19.78
C GLU A 83 -0.63 -5.77 -18.52
N PRO A 84 0.68 -5.45 -18.49
CA PRO A 84 1.49 -5.60 -17.29
C PRO A 84 0.91 -4.85 -16.09
N ILE A 85 1.00 -5.46 -14.90
CA ILE A 85 0.48 -4.88 -13.65
C ILE A 85 1.61 -4.76 -12.64
N GLY A 86 1.86 -3.55 -12.16
CA GLY A 86 2.75 -3.28 -11.03
C GLY A 86 1.94 -3.05 -9.76
N VAL A 87 2.14 -3.88 -8.73
CA VAL A 87 1.55 -3.68 -7.40
C VAL A 87 2.60 -3.11 -6.44
N ALA A 88 2.38 -1.90 -5.96
CA ALA A 88 3.27 -1.27 -4.98
C ALA A 88 2.81 -1.57 -3.54
N MET A 89 3.71 -2.01 -2.68
CA MET A 89 3.41 -2.33 -1.28
C MET A 89 4.63 -2.15 -0.37
N GLY A 90 4.42 -2.16 0.96
CA GLY A 90 5.50 -2.15 1.94
C GLY A 90 5.98 -3.56 2.30
N VAL A 91 7.18 -3.65 2.91
CA VAL A 91 7.69 -4.92 3.46
C VAL A 91 6.74 -5.59 4.47
N PRO A 92 6.02 -4.88 5.37
CA PRO A 92 5.07 -5.54 6.27
C PRO A 92 3.99 -6.34 5.51
N THR A 93 3.41 -5.76 4.47
CA THR A 93 2.44 -6.45 3.60
C THR A 93 3.07 -7.61 2.85
N LEU A 94 4.31 -7.47 2.38
CA LEU A 94 5.02 -8.59 1.75
C LEU A 94 5.21 -9.75 2.74
N LYS A 95 5.49 -9.49 4.02
CA LYS A 95 5.58 -10.55 5.04
C LYS A 95 4.27 -11.30 5.17
N GLU A 96 3.15 -10.58 5.24
CA GLU A 96 1.81 -11.17 5.34
C GLU A 96 1.48 -12.08 4.14
N LEU A 97 1.95 -11.74 2.92
CA LEU A 97 1.79 -12.60 1.74
C LEU A 97 2.42 -13.99 1.90
N PHE A 98 3.42 -14.14 2.78
CA PHE A 98 4.09 -15.40 3.06
C PHE A 98 3.53 -16.12 4.30
N GLU A 99 2.44 -15.62 4.90
CA GLU A 99 1.75 -16.31 5.98
C GLU A 99 0.73 -17.32 5.43
N GLU A 100 1.02 -18.61 5.59
CA GLU A 100 0.23 -19.71 4.97
C GLU A 100 -1.22 -19.79 5.46
N LYS A 101 -1.52 -19.27 6.67
CA LYS A 101 -2.87 -19.24 7.23
C LYS A 101 -3.91 -18.58 6.31
N TYR A 102 -3.47 -17.67 5.42
CA TYR A 102 -4.35 -16.99 4.48
C TYR A 102 -4.75 -17.87 3.26
N TYR A 103 -4.18 -19.06 3.14
CA TYR A 103 -4.34 -19.93 1.97
C TYR A 103 -4.82 -21.34 2.31
N GLU A 104 -5.29 -21.59 3.54
CA GLU A 104 -5.75 -22.91 3.99
C GLU A 104 -6.95 -23.43 3.17
N GLU A 105 -7.76 -22.52 2.62
CA GLU A 105 -8.92 -22.84 1.77
C GLU A 105 -8.56 -23.10 0.30
N LEU A 106 -7.29 -22.94 -0.10
CA LEU A 106 -6.82 -23.26 -1.45
C LEU A 106 -6.26 -24.67 -1.48
N GLU A 107 -6.71 -25.50 -2.43
CA GLU A 107 -6.23 -26.88 -2.58
C GLU A 107 -4.71 -26.95 -2.76
N GLY A 108 -4.12 -25.99 -3.49
CA GLY A 108 -2.68 -25.86 -3.68
C GLY A 108 -2.00 -24.86 -2.74
N GLY A 109 -2.70 -24.35 -1.72
CA GLY A 109 -2.18 -23.46 -0.70
C GLY A 109 -1.47 -22.22 -1.25
N ILE A 110 -0.34 -21.87 -0.63
CA ILE A 110 0.47 -20.70 -0.98
C ILE A 110 1.00 -20.74 -2.43
N LEU A 111 1.31 -21.93 -2.95
CA LEU A 111 1.81 -22.09 -4.32
C LEU A 111 0.73 -21.78 -5.34
N GLU A 112 -0.51 -22.21 -5.08
CA GLU A 112 -1.66 -21.86 -5.90
C GLU A 112 -1.92 -20.34 -5.86
N SER A 113 -1.85 -19.72 -4.68
CA SER A 113 -1.99 -18.27 -4.51
C SER A 113 -1.00 -17.50 -5.39
N PHE A 114 0.30 -17.79 -5.27
CA PHE A 114 1.33 -17.12 -6.07
C PHE A 114 1.22 -17.43 -7.57
N GLY A 115 0.89 -18.67 -7.96
CA GLY A 115 0.67 -19.04 -9.35
C GLY A 115 -0.51 -18.28 -9.99
N ARG A 116 -1.59 -18.04 -9.23
CA ARG A 116 -2.72 -17.21 -9.66
C ARG A 116 -2.33 -15.73 -9.73
N MET A 117 -1.61 -15.23 -8.73
CA MET A 117 -1.27 -13.81 -8.59
C MET A 117 -0.30 -13.33 -9.67
N PHE A 118 0.76 -14.10 -9.96
CA PHE A 118 1.82 -13.70 -10.89
C PHE A 118 1.53 -14.05 -12.37
N LYS A 119 0.30 -14.42 -12.66
CA LYS A 119 -0.16 -14.61 -14.04
C LYS A 119 -0.19 -13.26 -14.79
N ASN A 120 -0.01 -13.31 -16.11
CA ASN A 120 -0.12 -12.14 -17.01
C ASN A 120 0.75 -10.94 -16.58
N ASP A 121 2.03 -11.20 -16.30
CA ASP A 121 3.05 -10.17 -16.07
C ASP A 121 2.76 -9.21 -14.89
N LEU A 122 2.13 -9.73 -13.84
CA LEU A 122 2.00 -9.01 -12.57
C LEU A 122 3.31 -9.08 -11.78
N ARG A 123 3.73 -7.96 -11.20
CA ARG A 123 4.96 -7.84 -10.39
C ARG A 123 4.70 -7.02 -9.12
N LEU A 124 5.38 -7.36 -8.03
CA LEU A 124 5.35 -6.59 -6.79
C LEU A 124 6.55 -5.64 -6.74
N TYR A 125 6.30 -4.38 -6.39
CA TYR A 125 7.30 -3.35 -6.10
C TYR A 125 7.25 -3.01 -4.62
N VAL A 126 8.30 -3.40 -3.91
CA VAL A 126 8.31 -3.44 -2.44
C VAL A 126 9.11 -2.26 -1.89
N TYR A 127 8.40 -1.33 -1.25
CA TYR A 127 8.98 -0.21 -0.54
C TYR A 127 9.59 -0.69 0.79
N PRO A 128 10.82 -0.26 1.13
CA PRO A 128 11.45 -0.68 2.37
C PRO A 128 10.73 -0.15 3.61
N SER A 129 11.04 -0.74 4.76
CA SER A 129 10.59 -0.28 6.08
C SER A 129 11.77 -0.29 7.05
N LEU A 130 11.65 0.39 8.20
CA LEU A 130 12.59 0.21 9.29
C LEU A 130 12.22 -1.03 10.12
N THR A 131 13.24 -1.73 10.60
CA THR A 131 13.09 -2.68 11.71
C THR A 131 13.01 -1.94 13.03
N ASP A 132 12.60 -2.63 14.10
CA ASP A 132 12.61 -2.09 15.46
C ASP A 132 14.02 -1.64 15.90
N GLY A 133 15.07 -2.22 15.32
CA GLY A 133 16.46 -1.84 15.53
C GLY A 133 16.96 -0.67 14.66
N GLY A 134 16.08 -0.03 13.89
CA GLY A 134 16.40 1.09 13.01
C GLY A 134 17.16 0.71 11.73
N GLN A 135 17.21 -0.58 11.37
CA GLN A 135 17.84 -1.03 10.14
C GLN A 135 16.84 -1.03 8.98
N VAL A 136 17.29 -0.72 7.77
CA VAL A 136 16.45 -0.77 6.57
C VAL A 136 16.21 -2.23 6.18
N LEU A 137 14.93 -2.64 6.23
CA LEU A 137 14.43 -3.91 5.71
C LEU A 137 13.83 -3.67 4.33
N ASN A 138 14.21 -4.49 3.36
CA ASN A 138 13.74 -4.47 1.97
C ASN A 138 13.52 -5.91 1.47
N ALA A 139 13.05 -6.06 0.23
CA ALA A 139 12.78 -7.39 -0.32
C ALA A 139 14.02 -8.30 -0.48
N ARG A 140 15.26 -7.80 -0.42
CA ARG A 140 16.46 -8.66 -0.51
C ARG A 140 16.89 -9.24 0.83
N ASN A 141 16.69 -8.50 1.92
CA ASN A 141 17.10 -8.95 3.27
C ASN A 141 15.91 -9.37 4.14
N LEU A 142 14.70 -9.38 3.58
CA LEU A 142 13.55 -9.98 4.23
C LEU A 142 13.77 -11.48 4.44
N GLN A 143 13.49 -11.95 5.65
CA GLN A 143 13.46 -13.37 5.99
C GLN A 143 12.01 -13.85 6.05
N VAL A 144 11.72 -14.93 5.34
CA VAL A 144 10.46 -15.67 5.41
C VAL A 144 10.66 -16.96 6.20
N ALA A 145 9.58 -17.73 6.42
CA ALA A 145 9.69 -19.05 7.04
C ALA A 145 10.67 -19.94 6.26
N SER A 146 11.47 -20.74 6.97
CA SER A 146 12.60 -21.47 6.38
C SER A 146 12.19 -22.41 5.24
N HIS A 147 10.99 -23.01 5.32
CA HIS A 147 10.45 -23.88 4.26
C HIS A 147 9.94 -23.12 3.03
N LEU A 148 9.70 -21.82 3.14
CA LEU A 148 9.30 -20.93 2.04
C LEU A 148 10.48 -20.19 1.39
N GLN A 149 11.69 -20.31 1.95
CA GLN A 149 12.87 -19.57 1.50
C GLN A 149 13.16 -19.79 0.00
N SER A 150 13.14 -21.04 -0.47
CA SER A 150 13.38 -21.35 -1.88
C SER A 150 12.32 -20.77 -2.81
N LEU A 151 11.06 -20.72 -2.38
CA LEU A 151 9.98 -20.07 -3.13
C LEU A 151 10.21 -18.56 -3.20
N TYR A 152 10.56 -17.94 -2.07
CA TYR A 152 10.87 -16.51 -2.01
C TYR A 152 12.03 -16.14 -2.95
N GLU A 153 13.12 -16.90 -2.91
CA GLU A 153 14.29 -16.72 -3.77
C GLU A 153 13.94 -16.91 -5.25
N TYR A 154 13.11 -17.89 -5.59
CA TYR A 154 12.59 -18.06 -6.94
C TYR A 154 11.81 -16.81 -7.38
N LEU A 155 10.89 -16.31 -6.55
CA LEU A 155 10.08 -15.13 -6.88
C LEU A 155 10.91 -13.86 -7.03
N LEU A 156 11.93 -13.68 -6.17
CA LEU A 156 12.84 -12.55 -6.21
C LEU A 156 13.78 -12.61 -7.43
N SER A 157 14.40 -13.76 -7.68
CA SER A 157 15.38 -13.94 -8.78
C SER A 157 14.74 -13.84 -10.18
N ASN A 158 13.47 -14.24 -10.31
CA ASN A 158 12.71 -14.10 -11.54
C ASN A 158 12.01 -12.74 -11.67
N GLY A 159 12.19 -11.84 -10.70
CA GLY A 159 11.67 -10.47 -10.77
C GLY A 159 10.15 -10.35 -10.59
N PHE A 160 9.49 -11.37 -10.05
CA PHE A 160 8.09 -11.30 -9.59
C PHE A 160 7.98 -10.39 -8.37
N ILE A 161 8.97 -10.43 -7.49
CA ILE A 161 9.13 -9.52 -6.37
C ILE A 161 10.35 -8.63 -6.66
N ARG A 162 10.16 -7.32 -6.62
CA ARG A 162 11.23 -6.34 -6.85
C ARG A 162 11.27 -5.39 -5.68
N ARG A 163 12.47 -5.10 -5.18
CA ARG A 163 12.64 -3.97 -4.27
C ARG A 163 12.48 -2.66 -5.04
N ILE A 164 11.98 -1.65 -4.36
CA ILE A 164 12.08 -0.27 -4.83
C ILE A 164 13.50 0.22 -4.53
N GLU A 165 14.19 0.67 -5.57
CA GLU A 165 15.59 1.11 -5.51
C GLU A 165 15.72 2.54 -4.97
N ASP A 166 14.93 3.45 -5.53
CA ASP A 166 14.95 4.87 -5.19
C ASP A 166 13.88 5.17 -4.13
N PHE A 167 14.30 5.34 -2.89
CA PHE A 167 13.39 5.63 -1.78
C PHE A 167 13.97 6.68 -0.85
N ARG A 168 13.06 7.35 -0.15
CA ARG A 168 13.38 8.37 0.85
C ARG A 168 13.48 7.73 2.23
N GLU A 169 14.70 7.69 2.77
CA GLU A 169 14.98 7.16 4.11
C GLU A 169 14.26 7.94 5.21
N ASP A 170 14.10 9.25 5.03
CA ASP A 170 13.41 10.13 5.97
C ASP A 170 11.90 9.88 6.03
N TYR A 171 11.33 9.16 5.06
CA TYR A 171 9.94 8.73 5.10
C TYR A 171 9.72 7.41 5.82
N LEU A 172 10.75 6.58 6.01
CA LEU A 172 10.61 5.26 6.62
C LEU A 172 10.13 5.28 8.08
N PRO A 173 10.46 6.29 8.91
CA PRO A 173 9.92 6.41 10.26
C PRO A 173 8.44 6.81 10.32
N ILE A 174 7.84 7.29 9.22
CA ILE A 174 6.47 7.78 9.20
C ILE A 174 5.51 6.58 9.23
N LEU A 175 4.73 6.47 10.31
CA LEU A 175 3.74 5.41 10.49
C LEU A 175 2.32 5.99 10.52
N SER A 176 1.45 5.51 9.63
CA SER A 176 0.07 6.02 9.51
C SER A 176 -0.72 5.96 10.80
N ARG A 177 -0.47 4.94 11.65
CA ARG A 177 -1.11 4.79 12.97
C ARG A 177 -0.71 5.90 13.96
N ASP A 178 0.51 6.41 13.86
CA ASP A 178 1.01 7.45 14.74
C ASP A 178 0.53 8.81 14.27
N ALA A 179 0.57 9.06 12.95
CA ALA A 179 -0.07 10.23 12.35
C ALA A 179 -1.57 10.31 12.69
N LEU A 180 -2.31 9.20 12.59
CA LEU A 180 -3.73 9.16 12.94
C LEU A 180 -3.99 9.45 14.42
N LYS A 181 -3.14 8.94 15.33
CA LYS A 181 -3.23 9.26 16.77
C LYS A 181 -2.99 10.75 17.01
N GLN A 182 -1.95 11.31 16.39
CA GLN A 182 -1.60 12.72 16.50
C GLN A 182 -2.70 13.64 15.95
N ILE A 183 -3.31 13.29 14.81
CA ILE A 183 -4.48 13.99 14.24
C ILE A 183 -5.61 14.04 15.26
N ARG A 184 -5.97 12.88 15.83
CA ARG A 184 -7.09 12.76 16.79
C ARG A 184 -6.80 13.44 18.13
N SER A 185 -5.53 13.56 18.53
CA SER A 185 -5.12 14.27 19.74
C SER A 185 -4.88 15.77 19.53
N GLY A 186 -4.95 16.27 18.29
CA GLY A 186 -4.64 17.66 17.96
C GLY A 186 -3.14 18.01 18.04
N ASP A 187 -2.24 17.02 17.97
CA ASP A 187 -0.79 17.25 17.98
C ASP A 187 -0.30 17.70 16.60
N PRO A 188 0.20 18.93 16.41
CA PRO A 188 0.58 19.44 15.09
C PRO A 188 1.75 18.69 14.43
N GLN A 189 2.45 17.79 15.13
CA GLN A 189 3.53 17.00 14.54
C GLN A 189 3.09 16.14 13.34
N TRP A 190 1.81 15.74 13.25
CA TRP A 190 1.32 14.95 12.11
C TRP A 190 1.45 15.68 10.77
N GLU A 191 1.47 17.02 10.77
CA GLU A 191 1.56 17.82 9.53
C GLU A 191 2.85 17.53 8.75
N GLN A 192 3.93 17.15 9.45
CA GLN A 192 5.20 16.77 8.82
C GLN A 192 5.17 15.38 8.18
N SER A 193 4.14 14.59 8.46
CA SER A 193 3.99 13.20 8.01
C SER A 193 3.22 13.08 6.69
N VAL A 194 2.67 14.18 6.17
CA VAL A 194 1.83 14.20 4.97
C VAL A 194 2.21 15.39 4.06
N PRO A 195 1.85 15.36 2.77
CA PRO A 195 1.95 16.53 1.91
C PRO A 195 1.13 17.72 2.45
N GLU A 196 1.60 18.94 2.17
CA GLU A 196 0.95 20.18 2.66
C GLU A 196 -0.52 20.29 2.23
N SER A 197 -0.85 19.91 1.00
CA SER A 197 -2.24 19.88 0.49
C SER A 197 -3.15 18.98 1.33
N VAL A 198 -2.65 17.80 1.72
CA VAL A 198 -3.35 16.86 2.58
C VAL A 198 -3.51 17.44 3.98
N ALA A 199 -2.48 18.12 4.50
CA ALA A 199 -2.55 18.78 5.79
C ALA A 199 -3.61 19.91 5.81
N GLN A 200 -3.66 20.71 4.75
CA GLN A 200 -4.70 21.74 4.58
C GLN A 200 -6.10 21.10 4.53
N LEU A 201 -6.28 20.06 3.71
CA LEU A 201 -7.55 19.36 3.56
C LEU A 201 -8.06 18.79 4.90
N ILE A 202 -7.19 18.11 5.66
CA ILE A 202 -7.54 17.53 6.96
C ILE A 202 -7.98 18.63 7.94
N ARG A 203 -7.28 19.78 7.98
CA ARG A 203 -7.64 20.91 8.85
C ARG A 203 -8.96 21.57 8.46
N GLU A 204 -9.13 21.86 7.17
CA GLU A 204 -10.30 22.59 6.65
C GLU A 204 -11.59 21.79 6.79
N ARG A 205 -11.53 20.48 6.58
CA ARG A 205 -12.71 19.59 6.60
C ARG A 205 -12.86 18.79 7.89
N GLY A 206 -11.90 18.87 8.81
CA GLY A 206 -11.93 18.10 10.06
C GLY A 206 -11.86 16.58 9.84
N LEU A 207 -11.12 16.13 8.82
CA LEU A 207 -11.06 14.71 8.43
C LEU A 207 -10.35 13.87 9.50
N LEU A 208 -10.61 12.56 9.49
CA LEU A 208 -9.96 11.55 10.32
C LEU A 208 -10.10 11.80 11.84
N GLY A 209 -11.11 12.56 12.24
CA GLY A 209 -11.36 12.95 13.63
C GLY A 209 -10.48 14.10 14.12
N TYR A 210 -9.93 14.92 13.22
CA TYR A 210 -9.21 16.14 13.59
C TYR A 210 -10.09 17.08 14.40
N GLN A 211 -9.64 17.42 15.61
CA GLN A 211 -10.29 18.40 16.47
C GLN A 211 -9.50 19.70 16.42
N SER A 212 -10.07 20.74 15.81
CA SER A 212 -9.46 22.07 15.84
C SER A 212 -9.27 22.52 17.30
N ALA A 213 -8.12 23.10 17.63
CA ALA A 213 -7.83 23.68 18.94
C ALA A 213 -8.85 24.77 19.36
N SER A 214 -9.66 25.29 18.44
CA SER A 214 -10.77 26.22 18.74
C SER A 214 -12.05 25.56 19.25
N ASN A 215 -12.21 24.23 19.16
CA ASN A 215 -13.41 23.52 19.59
C ASN A 215 -13.36 23.00 21.04
N THR A 216 -12.23 23.13 21.73
CA THR A 216 -12.09 22.75 23.15
C THR A 216 -12.46 23.88 24.12
N ALA A 217 -12.95 25.02 23.60
CA ALA A 217 -13.29 26.22 24.38
C ALA A 217 -14.79 26.54 24.42
N ASN A 218 -15.68 25.55 24.37
CA ASN A 218 -17.08 25.74 24.77
C ASN A 218 -17.49 24.67 25.81
N PRO A 219 -17.77 25.07 27.07
CA PRO A 219 -18.20 24.18 28.14
C PRO A 219 -19.64 23.68 27.97
#